data_AF-A0A517WA37-F1
#
_entry.id   AF-A0A517WA37-F1
#
_cell.length_a   1.000
_cell.length_b   1.000
_cell.length_c   1.000
_cell.angle_alpha   90.00
_cell.angle_beta   90.00
_cell.angle_gamma   90.00
#
_symmetry.space_group_name_H-M   'P 1'
#
loop_
_entity.id
_entity.type
_entity.pdbx_description
1 polymer ?
#
loop_
_entity_poly.entity_id
_entity_poly.type
_entity_poly.pdbx_seq_one_letter_code
_entity_poly.pdbx_strand_id
1 'polypeptide(L)'
;MDPHFQVLRLRTQVYFSTLRELPEQQKQEPVDIVTASNFNHLVDDLSSFAPSIGSALPAKIDIASLKQEPVSYRVLEELESEILELMPEMKS
;
A
#
# COMPACT_ATOMS: atom_id res chain seq x y z
N MET A 1 4.41 -12.29 19.38
CA MET A 1 4.24 -11.66 18.04
C MET A 1 5.56 -11.00 17.71
N ASP A 2 6.05 -11.11 16.47
CA ASP A 2 7.24 -10.36 16.07
C ASP A 2 6.90 -8.85 16.14
N PRO A 3 7.60 -8.05 16.97
CA PRO A 3 7.34 -6.62 17.09
C PRO A 3 7.44 -5.87 15.75
N HIS A 4 8.28 -6.34 14.82
CA HIS A 4 8.42 -5.75 13.50
C HIS A 4 7.16 -5.96 12.66
N PHE A 5 6.50 -7.11 12.78
CA PHE A 5 5.24 -7.37 12.07
C PHE A 5 4.09 -6.50 12.57
N GLN A 6 4.03 -6.23 13.88
CA GLN A 6 3.05 -5.29 14.46
C GLN A 6 3.22 -3.88 13.89
N VAL A 7 4.46 -3.41 13.84
CA VAL A 7 4.78 -2.07 13.32
C VAL A 7 4.44 -1.99 11.83
N LEU A 8 4.76 -3.01 11.03
CA LEU A 8 4.41 -3.06 9.61
C LEU A 8 2.89 -3.05 9.40
N ARG A 9 2.15 -3.88 10.14
CA ARG A 9 0.68 -3.89 10.07
C ARG A 9 0.08 -2.53 10.43
N LEU A 10 0.56 -1.90 11.50
CA LEU A 10 0.09 -0.57 11.91
C LEU A 10 0.39 0.47 10.83
N ARG A 11 1.60 0.46 10.27
CA ARG A 11 1.98 1.38 9.18
C ARG A 11 1.11 1.19 7.95
N THR A 12 0.82 -0.05 7.56
CA THR A 12 -0.11 -0.36 6.46
C THR A 12 -1.50 0.17 6.75
N GLN A 13 -2.04 -0.08 7.94
CA GLN A 13 -3.36 0.42 8.33
C GLN A 13 -3.43 1.94 8.31
N VAL A 14 -2.40 2.63 8.82
CA VAL A 14 -2.32 4.09 8.80
C VAL A 14 -2.26 4.64 7.37
N TYR A 15 -1.45 4.01 6.50
CA TYR A 15 -1.37 4.41 5.09
C TYR A 15 -2.75 4.36 4.42
N PHE A 16 -3.47 3.24 4.56
CA PHE A 16 -4.78 3.08 3.94
C PHE A 16 -5.92 3.83 4.64
N SER A 17 -5.84 4.07 5.96
CA SER A 17 -6.80 4.95 6.63
C SER A 17 -6.70 6.38 6.10
N THR A 18 -5.48 6.89 5.89
CA THR A 18 -5.28 8.22 5.29
C THR A 18 -5.86 8.31 3.88
N LEU A 19 -5.73 7.26 3.06
CA LEU A 19 -6.34 7.23 1.72
C LEU A 19 -7.86 7.21 1.77
N ARG A 20 -8.46 6.42 2.68
CA ARG A 20 -9.92 6.33 2.86
C ARG A 20 -10.55 7.64 3.32
N GLU A 21 -9.84 8.40 4.15
CA GLU A 21 -10.29 9.70 4.67
C GLU A 21 -10.26 10.83 3.62
N LEU A 22 -9.64 10.61 2.45
CA LEU A 22 -9.65 11.58 1.38
C LEU A 22 -11.08 11.84 0.86
N PRO A 23 -11.42 13.08 0.47
CA PRO A 23 -12.68 13.36 -0.20
C PRO A 23 -12.84 12.53 -1.49
N GLU A 24 -14.06 12.05 -1.77
CA GLU A 24 -14.33 11.21 -2.95
C GLU A 24 -13.90 11.84 -4.29
N GLN A 25 -13.96 13.17 -4.38
CA GLN A 25 -13.48 13.91 -5.55
C GLN A 25 -11.95 13.79 -5.69
N GLN A 26 -11.21 13.92 -4.58
CA GLN A 26 -9.75 13.80 -4.55
C GLN A 26 -9.30 12.36 -4.86
N LYS A 27 -10.10 11.35 -4.49
CA LYS A 27 -9.79 9.95 -4.79
C LYS A 27 -9.70 9.65 -6.30
N GLN A 28 -10.33 10.48 -7.14
CA GLN A 28 -10.25 10.36 -8.60
C GLN A 28 -8.97 10.97 -9.19
N GLU A 29 -8.24 11.77 -8.42
CA GLU A 29 -7.04 12.45 -8.90
C GLU A 29 -5.85 11.49 -8.98
N PRO A 30 -4.89 11.74 -9.90
CA PRO A 30 -3.62 11.04 -9.92
C PRO A 30 -2.87 11.21 -8.61
N VAL A 31 -2.25 10.15 -8.12
CA VAL A 31 -1.37 10.24 -6.95
C VAL A 31 -0.14 11.07 -7.26
N ASP A 32 0.31 11.83 -6.27
CA ASP A 32 1.58 12.53 -6.35
C ASP A 32 2.78 11.57 -6.15
N ILE A 33 3.98 12.06 -6.49
CA ILE A 33 5.22 11.29 -6.40
C ILE A 33 5.54 10.81 -4.96
N VAL A 34 5.16 11.58 -3.94
CA VAL A 34 5.40 11.22 -2.53
C VAL A 34 4.48 10.08 -2.14
N THR A 35 3.20 10.16 -2.49
CA THR A 35 2.23 9.09 -2.26
C THR A 35 2.66 7.79 -2.96
N ALA A 36 3.09 7.87 -4.23
CA ALA A 36 3.58 6.72 -4.97
C ALA A 36 4.87 6.13 -4.35
N SER A 37 5.80 6.97 -3.91
CA SER A 37 7.02 6.52 -3.24
C SER A 37 6.72 5.81 -1.92
N ASN A 38 5.80 6.36 -1.12
CA ASN A 38 5.38 5.77 0.15
C ASN A 38 4.73 4.40 -0.05
N PHE A 39 3.91 4.24 -1.10
CA PHE A 39 3.35 2.94 -1.48
C PHE A 39 4.45 1.94 -1.83
N ASN A 40 5.40 2.32 -2.69
CA ASN A 40 6.50 1.44 -3.09
C ASN A 40 7.36 1.01 -1.91
N HIS A 41 7.65 1.92 -0.97
CA HIS A 41 8.35 1.59 0.27
C HIS A 41 7.56 0.64 1.15
N LEU A 42 6.23 0.79 1.24
CA LEU A 42 5.40 -0.17 1.95
C LEU A 42 5.50 -1.57 1.32
N VAL A 43 5.41 -1.68 -0.01
CA VAL A 43 5.56 -2.94 -0.74
C VAL A 43 6.94 -3.58 -0.48
N ASP A 44 8.01 -2.78 -0.44
CA ASP A 44 9.37 -3.24 -0.13
C ASP A 44 9.51 -3.80 1.28
N ASP A 45 8.96 -3.09 2.27
CA ASP A 45 9.04 -3.51 3.66
C ASP A 45 8.27 -4.81 3.90
N LEU A 46 7.11 -4.95 3.27
CA LEU A 46 6.30 -6.18 3.33
C LEU A 46 6.96 -7.36 2.64
N SER A 47 7.53 -7.14 1.46
CA SER A 47 8.26 -8.17 0.71
C SER A 47 9.52 -8.64 1.44
N SER A 48 10.22 -7.71 2.11
CA SER A 48 11.42 -8.01 2.88
C SER A 48 11.11 -8.82 4.14
N PHE A 49 9.97 -8.56 4.78
CA PHE A 49 9.55 -9.27 5.97
C PHE A 49 9.04 -10.69 5.66
N ALA A 50 8.28 -10.86 4.57
CA ALA A 50 7.79 -12.16 4.14
C ALA A 50 7.93 -12.30 2.62
N PRO A 51 8.98 -12.99 2.12
CA PRO A 51 9.21 -13.12 0.68
C PRO A 51 8.05 -13.77 -0.09
N SER A 52 7.25 -14.61 0.57
CA SER A 52 6.03 -15.21 0.00
C SER A 52 4.93 -14.18 -0.28
N ILE A 53 4.92 -13.06 0.47
CA ILE A 53 4.02 -11.93 0.23
C ILE A 53 4.49 -11.16 -1.02
N GLY A 54 5.80 -11.05 -1.27
CA GLY A 54 6.34 -10.29 -2.40
C GLY A 54 5.85 -10.75 -3.78
N SER A 55 5.55 -12.04 -3.96
CA SER A 55 4.95 -12.56 -5.20
C SER A 55 3.45 -12.33 -5.32
N ALA A 56 2.78 -11.98 -4.22
CA ALA A 56 1.34 -11.78 -4.15
C ALA A 56 0.96 -10.29 -4.01
N LEU A 57 1.92 -9.41 -3.71
CA LEU A 57 1.69 -7.98 -3.64
C LEU A 57 1.46 -7.36 -5.03
N PRO A 58 0.68 -6.27 -5.11
CA PRO A 58 0.58 -5.47 -6.31
C PRO A 58 1.96 -4.97 -6.77
N ALA A 59 2.11 -4.81 -8.09
CA ALA A 59 3.32 -4.24 -8.65
C ALA A 59 3.56 -2.82 -8.12
N LYS A 60 4.83 -2.46 -7.96
CA LYS A 60 5.23 -1.09 -7.62
C LYS A 60 4.76 -0.13 -8.70
N ILE A 61 4.41 1.07 -8.28
CA ILE A 61 4.08 2.17 -9.20
C ILE A 61 5.36 2.62 -9.87
N ASP A 62 5.35 2.69 -11.20
CA ASP A 62 6.45 3.29 -11.97
C ASP A 62 6.42 4.81 -11.81
N ILE A 63 7.26 5.31 -10.90
CA ILE A 63 7.39 6.74 -10.62
C ILE A 63 7.86 7.53 -11.85
N ALA A 64 8.70 6.94 -12.70
CA ALA A 64 9.21 7.61 -13.90
C ALA A 64 8.10 7.85 -14.94
N SER A 65 7.14 6.92 -15.01
CA SER A 65 6.02 6.96 -15.94
C SER A 65 4.73 7.50 -15.33
N LEU A 66 4.72 7.95 -14.07
CA LEU A 66 3.51 8.37 -13.34
C LEU A 66 2.68 9.47 -14.05
N LYS A 67 3.31 10.32 -14.87
CA LYS A 67 2.62 11.34 -15.68
C LYS A 67 1.96 10.78 -16.94
N GLN A 68 2.43 9.64 -17.43
CA GLN A 68 2.00 8.99 -18.67
C GLN A 68 0.96 7.91 -18.39
N GLU A 69 1.15 7.16 -17.30
CA GLU A 69 0.24 6.14 -16.79
C GLU A 69 -0.13 6.48 -15.33
N PRO A 70 -1.02 7.46 -15.12
CA PRO A 70 -1.38 7.91 -13.78
C PRO A 70 -2.16 6.83 -13.02
N VAL A 71 -1.72 6.57 -11.80
CA VAL A 71 -2.47 5.77 -10.81
C VAL A 71 -3.26 6.73 -9.94
N SER A 72 -4.54 6.46 -9.68
CA SER A 72 -5.36 7.31 -8.82
C SER A 72 -5.28 6.90 -7.35
N TYR A 73 -5.63 7.81 -6.44
CA TYR A 73 -5.71 7.49 -5.01
C TYR A 73 -6.73 6.37 -4.73
N ARG A 74 -7.83 6.28 -5.50
CA ARG A 74 -8.81 5.19 -5.42
C ARG A 74 -8.19 3.83 -5.75
N VAL A 75 -7.36 3.75 -6.78
CA VAL A 75 -6.67 2.49 -7.12
C VAL A 75 -5.80 2.02 -5.96
N LEU A 76 -5.10 2.94 -5.27
CA LEU A 76 -4.32 2.56 -4.10
C LEU A 76 -5.20 2.15 -2.91
N GLU A 77 -6.30 2.86 -2.67
CA GLU A 77 -7.28 2.51 -1.61
C GLU A 77 -7.83 1.09 -1.79
N GLU A 78 -8.16 0.69 -3.02
CA GLU A 78 -8.72 -0.64 -3.34
C GLU A 78 -7.73 -1.79 -3.05
N LEU A 79 -6.42 -1.51 -3.05
CA LEU A 79 -5.38 -2.49 -2.71
C LEU A 79 -5.26 -2.76 -1.20
N GLU A 80 -5.97 -2.02 -0.34
CA GLU A 80 -5.93 -2.22 1.11
C GLU A 80 -6.30 -3.66 1.48
N SER A 81 -7.43 -4.16 0.97
CA SER A 81 -7.93 -5.49 1.31
C SER A 81 -6.97 -6.58 0.87
N GLU A 82 -6.43 -6.49 -0.35
CA GLU A 82 -5.45 -7.44 -0.87
C GLU A 82 -4.20 -7.47 0.01
N ILE A 83 -3.65 -6.30 0.37
CA ILE A 83 -2.43 -6.22 1.18
C ILE A 83 -2.68 -6.71 2.62
N LEU A 84 -3.82 -6.38 3.22
CA LEU A 84 -4.16 -6.82 4.57
C LEU A 84 -4.49 -8.32 4.66
N GLU A 85 -5.04 -8.93 3.62
CA GLU A 85 -5.27 -10.39 3.54
C GLU A 85 -3.95 -11.17 3.46
N LEU A 86 -2.95 -10.61 2.78
CA LEU A 86 -1.61 -11.19 2.70
C LEU A 86 -0.85 -11.11 4.02
N MET A 87 -1.24 -10.19 4.90
CA MET A 87 -0.74 -10.15 6.27
C MET A 87 -1.42 -11.23 7.09
N PRO A 88 -0.72 -12.31 7.51
CA PRO A 88 -1.33 -13.42 8.24
C PRO A 88 -2.30 -12.95 9.33
N GLU A 89 -3.56 -13.40 9.25
CA GLU A 89 -4.51 -13.27 10.33
C GLU A 89 -3.94 -13.95 11.56
N MET A 90 -3.73 -13.18 12.63
CA MET A 90 -3.61 -13.78 13.94
C MET A 90 -4.98 -14.30 14.34
N LYS A 91 -5.24 -15.57 14.06
CA LYS A 91 -6.04 -16.34 14.99
C LYS A 91 -5.27 -16.32 16.32
N SER A 92 -5.69 -15.42 17.20
CA SER A 92 -5.36 -15.48 18.61
C SER A 92 -5.97 -16.73 19.24
#